data_AF-A0A3A9YFT6-F1
#
_entry.id   AF-A0A3A9YFT6-F1
#
_cell.length_a   1.000
_cell.length_b   1.000
_cell.length_c   1.000
_cell.angle_alpha   90.00
_cell.angle_beta   90.00
_cell.angle_gamma   90.00
#
_symmetry.space_group_name_H-M   'P 1'
#
loop_
_entity.id
_entity.type
_entity.pdbx_description
1 polymer ?
#
loop_
_entity_poly.entity_id
_entity_poly.type
_entity_poly.pdbx_seq_one_letter_code
_entity_poly.pdbx_strand_id
1 'polypeptide(L)'
;MEVDLERRWMTRPDRACRGEPLEIFFEKTNEAKAKAICRTCPVLHECRRDTLGEPYGVWGGRTAKQRKAIRKRTLDRAASWSRERRLEWGRICHDIYRRVRDWGRVRECTGLAGQLAEELAREWRLFQESNGPTIPEGPKLLRPNWPKGRPRADAWVWHSHQVRAANILGRTADSQWYRVQTFSGRAHVQPWVHVGDIQIFTTVEIPVMERLDRERYNKERRRRAA
;
A
#
# COMPACT_ATOMS: atom_id res chain seq x y z
N MET A 1 -4.01 4.47 7.24
CA MET A 1 -3.74 4.76 5.80
C MET A 1 -3.13 3.56 5.08
N GLU A 2 -3.63 3.19 3.89
CA GLU A 2 -2.98 2.21 3.01
C GLU A 2 -2.12 2.95 1.97
N VAL A 3 -0.83 2.60 1.88
CA VAL A 3 0.06 3.15 0.85
C VAL A 3 -0.04 2.24 -0.37
N ASP A 4 -0.58 2.79 -1.45
CA ASP A 4 -0.65 2.12 -2.72
C ASP A 4 0.72 2.15 -3.40
N LEU A 5 1.48 1.06 -3.22
CA LEU A 5 2.82 0.92 -3.78
C LEU A 5 2.85 0.88 -5.30
N GLU A 6 1.74 0.46 -5.91
CA GLU A 6 1.58 0.42 -7.37
C GLU A 6 1.16 1.79 -7.93
N ARG A 7 0.80 2.74 -7.05
CA ARG A 7 0.31 4.08 -7.39
C ARG A 7 -0.84 4.00 -8.40
N ARG A 8 -1.83 3.16 -8.18
CA ARG A 8 -3.02 3.00 -9.04
C ARG A 8 -3.80 4.31 -9.19
N TRP A 9 -3.71 5.24 -8.24
CA TRP A 9 -4.23 6.61 -8.44
C TRP A 9 -3.58 7.35 -9.63
N MET A 10 -2.36 7.00 -10.05
CA MET A 10 -1.73 7.55 -11.24
C MET A 10 -2.35 7.03 -12.53
N THR A 11 -3.08 5.89 -12.50
CA THR A 11 -3.74 5.32 -13.67
C THR A 11 -5.20 5.74 -13.79
N ARG A 12 -5.78 6.32 -12.72
CA ARG A 12 -7.14 6.85 -12.71
C ARG A 12 -7.38 7.79 -13.90
N PRO A 13 -8.42 7.54 -14.72
CA PRO A 13 -8.68 8.32 -15.93
C PRO A 13 -9.12 9.75 -15.63
N ASP A 14 -9.74 9.97 -14.47
CA ASP A 14 -10.26 11.26 -14.01
C ASP A 14 -9.20 12.16 -13.33
N ARG A 15 -7.92 11.78 -13.32
CA ARG A 15 -6.86 12.65 -12.82
C ARG A 15 -6.70 13.89 -13.71
N ALA A 16 -6.75 15.07 -13.10
CA ALA A 16 -6.74 16.34 -13.84
C ALA A 16 -5.45 16.59 -14.65
N CYS A 17 -4.33 15.94 -14.32
CA CYS A 17 -3.07 16.10 -15.05
C CYS A 17 -2.94 15.24 -16.33
N ARG A 18 -3.88 14.34 -16.62
CA ARG A 18 -3.74 13.33 -17.69
C ARG A 18 -3.54 13.93 -19.09
N GLY A 19 -4.17 15.07 -19.39
CA GLY A 19 -4.12 15.73 -20.70
C GLY A 19 -3.21 16.94 -20.79
N GLU A 20 -2.51 17.27 -19.71
CA GLU A 20 -1.72 18.51 -19.61
C GLU A 20 -0.25 18.25 -19.99
N PRO A 21 0.40 19.18 -20.72
CA PRO A 21 1.84 19.10 -21.00
C PRO A 21 2.68 18.96 -19.72
N LEU A 22 3.71 18.11 -19.73
CA LEU A 22 4.56 17.87 -18.57
C LEU A 22 5.27 19.15 -18.11
N GLU A 23 5.63 20.02 -19.06
CA GLU A 23 6.33 21.28 -18.84
C GLU A 23 5.57 22.19 -17.86
N ILE A 24 4.23 22.09 -17.79
CA ILE A 24 3.41 22.78 -16.80
C ILE A 24 3.81 22.42 -15.37
N PHE A 25 4.13 21.15 -15.11
CA PHE A 25 4.42 20.66 -13.77
C PHE A 25 5.89 20.72 -13.39
N PHE A 26 6.80 20.90 -14.35
CA PHE A 26 8.25 20.88 -14.10
C PHE A 26 8.92 22.26 -14.22
N GLU A 27 8.32 23.20 -14.93
CA GLU A 27 8.83 24.57 -15.04
C GLU A 27 8.34 25.47 -13.90
N LYS A 28 9.25 26.25 -13.32
CA LYS A 28 8.93 27.16 -12.21
C LYS A 28 7.92 28.25 -12.60
N THR A 29 7.98 28.71 -13.85
CA THR A 29 7.06 29.72 -14.42
C THR A 29 5.60 29.23 -14.44
N ASN A 30 5.39 27.91 -14.54
CA ASN A 30 4.06 27.30 -14.60
C ASN A 30 3.51 26.86 -13.23
N GLU A 31 4.20 27.15 -12.12
CA GLU A 31 3.84 26.66 -10.79
C GLU A 31 2.39 27.00 -10.39
N ALA A 32 1.94 28.22 -10.68
CA ALA A 32 0.58 28.65 -10.34
C ALA A 32 -0.47 27.85 -11.13
N LYS A 33 -0.23 27.65 -12.44
CA LYS A 33 -1.09 26.85 -13.32
C LYS A 33 -1.14 25.38 -12.88
N ALA A 34 0.01 24.77 -12.61
CA ALA A 34 0.10 23.40 -12.11
C ALA A 34 -0.65 23.20 -10.79
N LYS A 35 -0.53 24.17 -9.88
CA LYS A 35 -1.26 24.15 -8.60
C LYS A 35 -2.77 24.28 -8.80
N ALA A 36 -3.23 25.12 -9.73
CA ALA A 36 -4.65 25.25 -10.05
C ALA A 36 -5.23 23.92 -10.56
N ILE A 37 -4.55 23.27 -11.51
CA ILE A 37 -4.94 21.93 -12.02
C ILE A 37 -4.97 20.90 -10.89
N CYS A 38 -3.98 20.90 -10.00
CA CYS A 38 -3.97 19.95 -8.88
C CYS A 38 -5.14 20.15 -7.91
N ARG A 39 -5.63 21.38 -7.70
CA ARG A 39 -6.70 21.66 -6.73
C ARG A 39 -8.04 21.06 -7.14
N THR A 40 -8.26 20.85 -8.43
CA THR A 40 -9.49 20.23 -8.97
C THR A 40 -9.38 18.71 -9.12
N CYS A 41 -8.21 18.14 -8.82
CA CYS A 41 -7.91 16.75 -9.13
C CYS A 41 -8.54 15.78 -8.11
N PRO A 42 -9.33 14.77 -8.54
CA PRO A 42 -10.02 13.84 -7.63
C PRO A 42 -9.09 12.85 -6.93
N VAL A 43 -7.80 12.78 -7.34
CA VAL A 43 -6.74 11.98 -6.70
C VAL A 43 -5.75 12.81 -5.89
N LEU A 44 -6.13 14.04 -5.52
CA LEU A 44 -5.23 14.99 -4.87
C LEU A 44 -4.61 14.45 -3.57
N HIS A 45 -5.39 13.70 -2.79
CA HIS A 45 -4.95 13.19 -1.50
C HIS A 45 -3.91 12.07 -1.66
N GLU A 46 -4.18 11.13 -2.56
CA GLU A 46 -3.29 10.01 -2.91
C GLU A 46 -2.00 10.52 -3.56
N CYS A 47 -2.13 11.48 -4.49
CA CYS A 47 -0.98 12.15 -5.10
C CYS A 47 -0.09 12.81 -4.04
N ARG A 48 -0.67 13.60 -3.13
CA ARG A 48 0.08 14.25 -2.03
C ARG A 48 0.78 13.26 -1.10
N ARG A 49 0.16 12.11 -0.85
CA ARG A 49 0.67 11.04 0.02
C ARG A 49 1.88 10.37 -0.64
N ASP A 50 1.73 9.92 -1.88
CA ASP A 50 2.67 8.97 -2.50
C ASP A 50 3.82 9.62 -3.27
N THR A 51 3.78 10.96 -3.40
CA THR A 51 4.84 11.75 -4.05
C THR A 51 5.56 12.65 -3.07
N LEU A 52 5.38 12.44 -1.75
CA LEU A 52 6.03 13.29 -0.75
C LEU A 52 7.55 13.25 -0.90
N GLY A 53 8.14 12.12 -1.30
CA GLY A 53 9.57 11.96 -1.58
C GLY A 53 10.05 12.42 -2.96
N GLU A 54 9.14 12.79 -3.87
CA GLU A 54 9.50 13.13 -5.25
C GLU A 54 10.40 14.39 -5.30
N PRO A 55 11.60 14.35 -5.91
CA PRO A 55 12.55 15.46 -5.91
C PRO A 55 12.17 16.64 -6.82
N TYR A 56 11.39 16.42 -7.88
CA TYR A 56 11.15 17.45 -8.90
C TYR A 56 9.67 17.77 -9.12
N GLY A 57 9.40 18.90 -9.78
CA GLY A 57 8.07 19.29 -10.23
C GLY A 57 7.02 19.54 -9.14
N VAL A 58 5.81 19.87 -9.60
CA VAL A 58 4.59 20.07 -8.82
C VAL A 58 3.80 18.76 -8.80
N TRP A 59 3.52 18.28 -7.60
CA TRP A 59 2.73 17.07 -7.37
C TRP A 59 1.72 17.32 -6.27
N GLY A 60 0.45 16.97 -6.51
CA GLY A 60 -0.62 17.20 -5.55
C GLY A 60 -0.71 18.65 -5.07
N GLY A 61 -0.41 19.59 -5.97
CA GLY A 61 -0.39 21.04 -5.69
C GLY A 61 0.76 21.52 -4.80
N ARG A 62 1.83 20.72 -4.67
CA ARG A 62 3.01 21.05 -3.86
C ARG A 62 4.25 21.04 -4.72
N THR A 63 5.11 22.05 -4.57
CA THR A 63 6.44 22.08 -5.19
C THR A 63 7.42 21.16 -4.46
N ALA A 64 8.54 20.85 -5.11
CA ALA A 64 9.66 20.16 -4.47
C ALA A 64 10.11 20.83 -3.15
N LYS A 65 10.21 22.17 -3.14
CA LYS A 65 10.56 22.96 -1.93
C LYS A 65 9.52 22.80 -0.82
N GLN A 66 8.23 22.86 -1.16
CA GLN A 66 7.15 22.67 -0.19
C GLN A 66 7.12 21.24 0.37
N ARG A 67 7.32 20.23 -0.48
CA ARG A 67 7.44 18.83 -0.03
C ARG A 67 8.66 18.63 0.88
N LYS A 68 9.82 19.22 0.55
CA LYS A 68 11.01 19.20 1.42
C LYS A 68 10.74 19.82 2.79
N ALA A 69 10.05 20.96 2.83
CA ALA A 69 9.67 21.61 4.10
C ALA A 69 8.70 20.76 4.93
N ILE A 70 7.73 20.09 4.28
CA ILE A 70 6.84 19.14 4.96
C ILE A 70 7.64 18.00 5.55
N ARG A 71 8.52 17.35 4.78
CA ARG A 71 9.38 16.25 5.28
C ARG A 71 10.21 16.69 6.48
N LYS A 72 10.85 17.87 6.42
CA LYS A 72 11.62 18.41 7.55
C LYS A 72 10.76 18.56 8.81
N ARG A 73 9.60 19.21 8.70
CA ARG A 73 8.66 19.34 9.83
C ARG A 73 8.13 17.99 10.34
N THR A 74 7.94 17.02 9.45
CA THR A 74 7.54 15.66 9.83
C THR A 74 8.63 15.00 10.68
N LEU A 75 9.91 15.17 10.33
CA LEU A 75 11.05 14.68 11.11
C LEU A 75 11.13 15.38 12.47
N ASP A 76 11.05 16.71 12.50
CA ASP A 76 11.11 17.50 13.74
C ASP A 76 9.99 17.10 14.72
N ARG A 77 8.81 16.73 14.18
CA ARG A 77 7.67 16.25 14.97
C ARG A 77 7.70 14.76 15.29
N ALA A 78 8.52 13.95 14.62
CA ALA A 78 8.53 12.50 14.82
C ALA A 78 8.94 12.10 16.24
N ALA A 79 9.81 12.89 16.87
CA ALA A 79 10.19 12.75 18.27
C ALA A 79 9.01 12.96 19.24
N SER A 80 7.99 13.74 18.85
CA SER A 80 6.81 14.03 19.68
C SER A 80 5.55 13.24 19.26
N TRP A 81 5.70 12.24 18.39
CA TRP A 81 4.58 11.38 18.01
C TRP A 81 4.17 10.46 19.16
N SER A 82 2.85 10.33 19.36
CA SER A 82 2.31 9.29 20.25
C SER A 82 2.70 7.89 19.78
N ARG A 83 2.69 6.93 20.69
CA ARG A 83 3.03 5.53 20.40
C ARG A 83 2.18 4.97 19.26
N GLU A 84 0.88 5.24 19.26
CA GLU A 84 -0.07 4.79 18.23
C GLU A 84 0.33 5.32 16.86
N ARG A 85 0.72 6.59 16.79
CA ARG A 85 1.14 7.23 15.54
C ARG A 85 2.48 6.68 15.04
N ARG A 86 3.42 6.41 15.94
CA ARG A 86 4.69 5.75 15.59
C ARG A 86 4.45 4.34 15.05
N LEU A 87 3.56 3.57 15.67
CA LEU A 87 3.18 2.23 15.20
C LEU A 87 2.47 2.27 13.84
N GLU A 88 1.58 3.24 13.59
CA GLU A 88 0.95 3.40 12.28
C GLU A 88 1.98 3.64 11.18
N TRP A 89 2.91 4.57 11.39
CA TRP A 89 4.00 4.84 10.45
C TRP A 89 4.97 3.68 10.33
N GLY A 90 5.27 3.00 11.44
CA GLY A 90 6.11 1.82 11.48
C GLY A 90 5.56 0.67 10.65
N ARG A 91 4.25 0.41 10.72
CA ARG A 91 3.57 -0.55 9.85
C ARG A 91 3.76 -0.21 8.38
N ILE A 92 3.54 1.05 8.00
CA ILE A 92 3.70 1.52 6.62
C ILE A 92 5.14 1.31 6.14
N CYS A 93 6.14 1.74 6.91
CA CYS A 93 7.56 1.56 6.57
C CYS A 93 7.93 0.08 6.44
N HIS A 94 7.50 -0.76 7.39
CA HIS A 94 7.71 -2.20 7.36
C HIS A 94 7.09 -2.82 6.09
N ASP A 95 5.83 -2.54 5.80
CA ASP A 95 5.09 -3.14 4.67
C ASP A 95 5.76 -2.81 3.33
N ILE A 96 6.21 -1.56 3.16
CA ILE A 96 6.95 -1.13 1.97
C ILE A 96 8.28 -1.86 1.88
N TYR A 97 9.09 -1.81 2.95
CA TYR A 97 10.41 -2.44 2.97
C TYR A 97 10.33 -3.95 2.73
N ARG A 98 9.39 -4.66 3.34
CA ARG A 98 9.25 -6.11 3.16
C ARG A 98 8.97 -6.51 1.70
N ARG A 99 8.23 -5.67 0.97
CA ARG A 99 7.89 -5.90 -0.45
C ARG A 99 9.03 -5.56 -1.40
N VAL A 100 9.78 -4.48 -1.15
CA VAL A 100 10.78 -3.93 -2.10
C VAL A 100 12.24 -4.16 -1.69
N ARG A 101 12.48 -4.48 -0.41
CA ARG A 101 13.81 -4.69 0.22
C ARG A 101 14.80 -3.54 0.04
N ASP A 102 14.28 -2.31 -0.08
CA ASP A 102 15.06 -1.09 -0.31
C ASP A 102 14.53 0.09 0.50
N TRP A 103 15.37 0.64 1.39
CA TRP A 103 15.06 1.83 2.20
C TRP A 103 15.02 3.13 1.40
N GLY A 104 15.73 3.20 0.27
CA GLY A 104 15.62 4.29 -0.69
C GLY A 104 14.18 4.41 -1.19
N ARG A 105 13.57 3.28 -1.57
CA ARG A 105 12.17 3.23 -1.97
C ARG A 105 11.20 3.57 -0.85
N VAL A 106 11.45 3.14 0.39
CA VAL A 106 10.65 3.53 1.57
C VAL A 106 10.67 5.05 1.73
N ARG A 107 11.84 5.69 1.62
CA ARG A 107 11.98 7.14 1.68
C ARG A 107 11.25 7.86 0.55
N GLU A 108 11.29 7.33 -0.67
CA GLU A 108 10.53 7.90 -1.80
C GLU A 108 9.01 7.88 -1.55
N CYS A 109 8.50 6.76 -1.02
CA CYS A 109 7.07 6.57 -0.76
C CYS A 109 6.56 7.33 0.47
N THR A 110 7.34 7.37 1.55
CA THR A 110 6.92 7.92 2.85
C THR A 110 7.39 9.36 3.08
N GLY A 111 8.46 9.78 2.40
CA GLY A 111 9.14 11.05 2.66
C GLY A 111 9.94 11.07 3.98
N LEU A 112 10.03 9.96 4.71
CA LEU A 112 10.81 9.86 5.94
C LEU A 112 12.31 9.73 5.63
N ALA A 113 13.15 10.19 6.55
CA ALA A 113 14.57 9.86 6.51
C ALA A 113 14.74 8.34 6.66
N GLY A 114 15.76 7.76 6.00
CA GLY A 114 15.99 6.31 6.02
C GLY A 114 16.09 5.76 7.44
N GLN A 115 16.93 6.37 8.26
CA GLN A 115 17.11 6.00 9.67
C GLN A 115 15.81 6.03 10.49
N LEU A 116 14.98 7.07 10.34
CA LEU A 116 13.70 7.14 11.06
C LEU A 116 12.70 6.09 10.55
N ALA A 117 12.66 5.87 9.23
CA ALA A 117 11.80 4.83 8.65
C ALA A 117 12.20 3.43 9.14
N GLU A 118 13.50 3.17 9.25
CA GLU A 118 14.07 1.95 9.81
C GLU A 118 13.68 1.77 11.29
N GLU A 119 13.85 2.82 12.09
CA GLU A 119 13.50 2.83 13.51
C GLU A 119 12.01 2.51 13.73
N LEU A 120 11.13 3.22 13.03
CA LEU A 120 9.67 3.01 13.15
C LEU A 120 9.27 1.60 12.67
N ALA A 121 9.86 1.11 11.58
CA ALA A 121 9.59 -0.24 11.08
C ALA A 121 10.05 -1.32 12.07
N ARG A 122 11.16 -1.08 12.77
CA ARG A 122 11.65 -1.95 13.86
C ARG A 122 10.71 -1.91 15.06
N GLU A 123 10.26 -0.73 15.49
CA GLU A 123 9.27 -0.60 16.57
C GLU A 123 7.99 -1.36 16.27
N TRP A 124 7.47 -1.23 15.04
CA TRP A 124 6.30 -2.00 14.60
C TRP A 124 6.55 -3.50 14.63
N ARG A 125 7.73 -3.96 14.20
CA ARG A 125 8.09 -5.38 14.22
C ARG A 125 8.11 -5.93 15.65
N LEU A 126 8.79 -5.25 16.57
CA LEU A 126 8.83 -5.63 17.99
C LEU A 126 7.43 -5.61 18.61
N PHE A 127 6.62 -4.62 18.25
CA PHE A 127 5.22 -4.57 18.67
C PHE A 127 4.42 -5.77 18.14
N GLN A 128 4.59 -6.16 16.88
CA GLN A 128 3.97 -7.37 16.32
C GLN A 128 4.51 -8.65 16.94
N GLU A 129 5.79 -8.74 17.28
CA GLU A 129 6.34 -9.89 18.00
C GLU A 129 5.76 -10.02 19.41
N SER A 130 5.49 -8.88 20.06
CA SER A 130 4.97 -8.83 21.44
C SER A 130 3.43 -8.84 21.54
N ASN A 131 2.71 -8.44 20.48
CA ASN A 131 1.26 -8.24 20.48
C ASN A 131 0.56 -8.83 19.25
N GLY A 132 1.30 -9.51 18.38
CA GLY A 132 0.75 -10.25 17.25
C GLY A 132 -0.06 -11.44 17.75
N PRO A 133 -0.95 -12.00 16.92
CA PRO A 133 -1.68 -13.20 17.30
C PRO A 133 -0.67 -14.32 17.62
N THR A 134 -0.76 -14.91 18.80
CA THR A 134 -0.07 -16.17 19.10
C THR A 134 -0.59 -17.20 18.11
N ILE A 135 0.23 -17.60 17.14
CA ILE A 135 -0.09 -18.66 16.20
C ILE A 135 -0.07 -19.95 17.01
N PRO A 136 -1.21 -20.67 17.19
CA PRO A 136 -1.16 -21.98 17.81
C PRO A 136 -0.27 -22.88 16.95
N GLU A 137 0.58 -23.70 17.56
CA GLU A 137 1.28 -24.75 16.82
C GLU A 137 0.23 -25.69 16.19
N GLY A 138 -0.08 -25.45 14.92
CA GLY A 138 -0.97 -26.26 14.11
C GLY A 138 -0.18 -27.31 13.34
N PRO A 139 -0.72 -28.54 13.19
CA PRO A 139 0.03 -29.68 12.68
C PRO A 139 0.38 -29.54 11.20
N LYS A 140 1.44 -30.25 10.81
CA LYS A 140 2.01 -30.36 9.46
C LYS A 140 0.94 -30.44 8.36
N LEU A 141 1.13 -29.62 7.32
CA LEU A 141 0.39 -29.55 6.07
C LEU A 141 0.19 -30.93 5.42
N LEU A 142 -1.02 -31.46 5.48
CA LEU A 142 -1.55 -32.36 4.45
C LEU A 142 -2.40 -31.50 3.52
N ARG A 143 -2.01 -31.39 2.25
CA ARG A 143 -2.85 -30.70 1.26
C ARG A 143 -4.17 -31.48 1.12
N PRO A 144 -5.33 -30.86 1.37
CA PRO A 144 -6.60 -31.58 1.28
C PRO A 144 -7.02 -31.77 -0.17
N ASN A 145 -7.76 -32.84 -0.43
CA ASN A 145 -8.42 -33.04 -1.72
C ASN A 145 -9.60 -32.07 -1.85
N TRP A 146 -9.48 -31.12 -2.79
CA TRP A 146 -10.53 -30.14 -3.05
C TRP A 146 -11.75 -30.77 -3.76
N PRO A 147 -12.99 -30.41 -3.37
CA PRO A 147 -14.19 -30.85 -4.08
C PRO A 147 -14.18 -30.43 -5.56
N LYS A 148 -14.80 -31.24 -6.43
CA LYS A 148 -15.01 -30.87 -7.83
C LYS A 148 -16.07 -29.77 -7.92
N GLY A 149 -15.78 -28.71 -8.67
CA GLY A 149 -16.72 -27.59 -8.93
C GLY A 149 -16.59 -26.41 -7.96
N ARG A 150 -17.24 -25.29 -8.33
CA ARG A 150 -17.20 -24.03 -7.57
C ARG A 150 -18.17 -24.08 -6.38
N PRO A 151 -17.79 -23.61 -5.17
CA PRO A 151 -18.73 -23.46 -4.07
C PRO A 151 -19.76 -22.35 -4.39
N ARG A 152 -20.91 -22.34 -3.70
CA ARG A 152 -21.86 -21.20 -3.73
C ARG A 152 -21.34 -19.94 -3.00
N ALA A 153 -20.04 -19.89 -2.69
CA ALA A 153 -19.36 -18.88 -1.90
C ALA A 153 -18.10 -18.40 -2.64
N ASP A 154 -17.31 -17.55 -1.99
CA ASP A 154 -16.09 -16.97 -2.59
C ASP A 154 -14.93 -17.97 -2.70
N ALA A 155 -14.85 -18.93 -1.76
CA ALA A 155 -13.73 -19.86 -1.66
C ALA A 155 -14.11 -21.23 -1.06
N TRP A 156 -13.28 -22.24 -1.33
CA TRP A 156 -13.12 -23.41 -0.47
C TRP A 156 -12.01 -23.13 0.55
N VAL A 157 -12.22 -23.50 1.80
CA VAL A 157 -11.21 -23.38 2.88
C VAL A 157 -11.02 -24.70 3.59
N TRP A 158 -9.79 -25.01 3.96
CA TRP A 158 -9.47 -26.09 4.88
C TRP A 158 -9.43 -25.57 6.31
N HIS A 159 -10.36 -26.03 7.13
CA HIS A 159 -10.47 -25.59 8.52
C HIS A 159 -11.09 -26.70 9.37
N SER A 160 -10.53 -26.92 10.58
CA SER A 160 -10.97 -28.00 11.48
C SER A 160 -11.02 -29.38 10.81
N HIS A 161 -9.97 -29.72 10.05
CA HIS A 161 -9.81 -31.01 9.36
C HIS A 161 -10.87 -31.31 8.27
N GLN A 162 -11.55 -30.29 7.75
CA GLN A 162 -12.55 -30.44 6.69
C GLN A 162 -12.48 -29.31 5.67
N VAL A 163 -12.82 -29.61 4.42
CA VAL A 163 -13.01 -28.60 3.38
C VAL A 163 -14.43 -28.04 3.47
N ARG A 164 -14.56 -26.71 3.53
CA ARG A 164 -15.85 -26.02 3.65
C ARG A 164 -15.94 -24.83 2.72
N ALA A 165 -17.15 -24.51 2.28
CA ALA A 165 -17.40 -23.27 1.54
C ALA A 165 -17.29 -22.10 2.52
N ALA A 166 -16.72 -20.99 2.06
CA ALA A 166 -16.57 -19.80 2.88
C ALA A 166 -16.65 -18.51 2.07
N ASN A 167 -17.21 -17.47 2.68
CA ASN A 167 -17.17 -16.10 2.18
C ASN A 167 -15.92 -15.42 2.69
N ILE A 168 -15.24 -14.65 1.84
CA ILE A 168 -14.04 -13.93 2.24
C ILE A 168 -14.46 -12.61 2.88
N LEU A 169 -14.14 -12.44 4.17
CA LEU A 169 -14.41 -11.19 4.91
C LEU A 169 -13.25 -10.20 4.81
N GLY A 170 -12.04 -10.69 4.56
CA GLY A 170 -10.85 -9.86 4.43
C GLY A 170 -9.58 -10.70 4.37
N ARG A 171 -8.43 -10.03 4.32
CA ARG A 171 -7.12 -10.67 4.36
C ARG A 171 -6.12 -9.81 5.11
N THR A 172 -5.05 -10.42 5.60
CA THR A 172 -3.89 -9.69 6.10
C THR A 172 -3.26 -8.88 4.97
N ALA A 173 -2.61 -7.77 5.33
CA ALA A 173 -1.97 -6.86 4.36
C ALA A 173 -0.89 -7.52 3.48
N ASP A 174 -0.40 -8.68 3.89
CA ASP A 174 0.58 -9.51 3.18
C ASP A 174 -0.02 -10.61 2.33
N SER A 175 -1.34 -10.74 2.34
CA SER A 175 -2.08 -11.80 1.64
C SER A 175 -1.68 -13.22 2.04
N GLN A 176 -1.02 -13.40 3.19
CA GLN A 176 -0.70 -14.73 3.73
C GLN A 176 -1.86 -15.35 4.49
N TRP A 177 -2.81 -14.55 4.97
CA TRP A 177 -3.96 -15.02 5.72
C TRP A 177 -5.25 -14.36 5.25
N TYR A 178 -6.33 -15.13 5.21
CA TYR A 178 -7.66 -14.71 4.85
C TYR A 178 -8.57 -14.87 6.06
N ARG A 179 -9.29 -13.81 6.42
CA ARG A 179 -10.41 -13.91 7.35
C ARG A 179 -11.62 -14.32 6.55
N VAL A 180 -12.22 -15.44 6.91
CA VAL A 180 -13.34 -16.03 6.17
C VAL A 180 -14.52 -16.28 7.09
N GLN A 181 -15.73 -16.29 6.56
CA GLN A 181 -16.92 -16.76 7.27
C GLN A 181 -17.30 -18.14 6.74
N THR A 182 -17.35 -19.13 7.64
CA THR A 182 -17.78 -20.49 7.29
C THR A 182 -18.70 -21.05 8.38
N PHE A 183 -19.50 -22.06 8.06
CA PHE A 183 -20.38 -22.71 9.03
C PHE A 183 -19.66 -23.93 9.62
N SER A 184 -19.56 -24.03 10.95
CA SER A 184 -18.87 -25.13 11.65
C SER A 184 -19.70 -26.42 11.74
N GLY A 185 -20.99 -26.37 11.38
CA GLY A 185 -21.97 -27.43 11.65
C GLY A 185 -22.93 -27.07 12.77
N ARG A 186 -22.56 -26.12 13.65
CA ARG A 186 -23.41 -25.60 14.74
C ARG A 186 -23.67 -24.11 14.64
N ALA A 187 -22.67 -23.34 14.20
CA ALA A 187 -22.76 -21.88 14.09
C ALA A 187 -21.85 -21.36 12.97
N HIS A 188 -22.06 -20.11 12.56
CA HIS A 188 -21.09 -19.40 11.74
C HIS A 188 -19.88 -19.00 12.58
N VAL A 189 -18.69 -19.26 12.03
CA VAL A 189 -17.41 -18.92 12.63
C VAL A 189 -16.59 -18.08 11.65
N GLN A 190 -15.66 -17.29 12.18
CA GLN A 190 -14.84 -16.37 11.38
C GLN A 190 -13.33 -16.61 11.53
N PRO A 191 -12.81 -17.79 11.14
CA PRO A 191 -11.40 -18.11 11.33
C PRO A 191 -10.49 -17.32 10.38
N TRP A 192 -9.21 -17.27 10.76
CA TRP A 192 -8.12 -16.93 9.85
C TRP A 192 -7.59 -18.21 9.20
N VAL A 193 -7.46 -18.19 7.88
CA VAL A 193 -7.00 -19.33 7.07
C VAL A 193 -5.78 -18.89 6.27
N HIS A 194 -4.72 -19.69 6.31
CA HIS A 194 -3.48 -19.39 5.58
C HIS A 194 -3.70 -19.49 4.07
N VAL A 195 -2.91 -18.78 3.26
CA VAL A 195 -2.99 -18.78 1.79
C VAL A 195 -2.79 -20.19 1.19
N GLY A 196 -2.10 -21.08 1.89
CA GLY A 196 -1.94 -22.49 1.51
C GLY A 196 -3.19 -23.36 1.73
N ASP A 197 -4.16 -22.89 2.52
CA ASP A 197 -5.34 -23.63 2.98
C ASP A 197 -6.64 -23.06 2.41
N ILE A 198 -6.56 -22.26 1.35
CA ILE A 198 -7.69 -21.61 0.69
C ILE A 198 -7.59 -21.71 -0.84
N GLN A 199 -8.70 -22.05 -1.47
CA GLN A 199 -8.87 -22.02 -2.93
C GLN A 199 -9.95 -20.99 -3.28
N ILE A 200 -9.53 -19.86 -3.84
CA ILE A 200 -10.40 -18.71 -4.14
C ILE A 200 -10.92 -18.81 -5.58
N PHE A 201 -12.22 -18.60 -5.77
CA PHE A 201 -12.87 -18.70 -7.09
C PHE A 201 -13.37 -17.37 -7.65
N THR A 202 -13.28 -16.29 -6.87
CA THR A 202 -13.60 -14.93 -7.30
C THR A 202 -12.32 -14.10 -7.40
N THR A 203 -11.97 -13.67 -8.62
CA THR A 203 -10.90 -12.72 -8.86
C THR A 203 -11.42 -11.30 -8.68
N VAL A 204 -10.73 -10.47 -7.89
CA VAL A 204 -10.90 -9.01 -7.99
C VAL A 204 -10.11 -8.58 -9.23
N GLU A 205 -10.81 -8.11 -10.26
CA GLU A 205 -10.17 -7.54 -11.45
C GLU A 205 -9.37 -6.28 -11.08
N ILE A 206 -8.15 -6.17 -11.61
CA ILE A 206 -7.44 -4.90 -11.75
C ILE A 206 -7.27 -4.69 -13.25
N PRO A 207 -8.00 -3.72 -13.86
CA PRO A 207 -7.79 -3.37 -15.25
C PRO A 207 -6.38 -2.84 -15.52
N VAL A 208 -5.94 -3.15 -16.73
CA VAL A 208 -4.65 -2.91 -17.39
C VAL A 208 -4.08 -1.49 -17.20
N MET A 209 -2.74 -1.45 -17.16
CA MET A 209 -1.86 -0.27 -17.13
C MET A 209 -2.25 0.86 -18.11
N GLU A 210 -2.38 2.08 -17.61
CA GLU A 210 -2.19 3.28 -18.42
C GLU A 210 -1.16 4.22 -17.79
N ARG A 211 -0.02 4.32 -18.48
CA ARG A 211 1.12 5.19 -18.18
C ARG A 211 0.71 6.66 -18.31
N LEU A 212 0.99 7.49 -17.30
CA LEU A 212 1.69 8.75 -17.60
C LEU A 212 2.98 8.32 -18.31
N ASP A 213 3.26 8.82 -19.52
CA ASP A 213 4.42 8.41 -20.34
C ASP A 213 5.67 8.22 -19.47
N ARG A 214 5.89 6.97 -19.06
CA ARG A 214 6.82 6.61 -18.00
C ARG A 214 8.25 6.81 -18.48
N GLU A 215 8.46 6.71 -19.79
CA GLU A 215 9.72 6.99 -20.46
C GLU A 215 10.00 8.49 -20.46
N ARG A 216 9.03 9.33 -20.85
CA ARG A 216 9.18 10.79 -20.82
C ARG A 216 9.33 11.34 -19.41
N TYR A 217 8.59 10.81 -18.43
CA TYR A 217 8.76 11.11 -17.01
C TYR A 217 10.17 10.73 -16.50
N ASN A 218 10.63 9.51 -16.80
CA ASN A 218 11.96 9.06 -16.40
C ASN A 218 13.07 9.86 -17.10
N LYS A 219 12.85 10.27 -18.36
CA LYS A 219 13.78 11.10 -19.14
C LYS A 219 13.92 12.50 -18.54
N GLU A 220 12.81 13.17 -18.23
CA GLU A 220 12.86 14.50 -17.58
C GLU A 220 13.44 14.40 -16.17
N ARG A 221 13.11 13.34 -15.41
CA ARG A 221 13.73 13.05 -14.10
C ARG A 221 15.25 12.91 -14.20
N ARG A 222 15.76 12.18 -15.21
CA ARG A 222 17.21 12.01 -15.44
C ARG A 222 17.88 13.31 -15.87
N ARG A 223 17.26 14.08 -16.77
CA ARG A 223 17.78 15.38 -17.25
C ARG A 223 17.99 16.40 -16.12
N ARG A 224 17.13 16.39 -15.10
CA ARG A 224 17.21 17.31 -13.95
C ARG A 224 18.07 16.79 -12.79
N ALA A 225 18.51 15.54 -12.88
CA ALA A 225 19.42 14.91 -11.92
C ALA A 225 20.90 15.02 -12.34
N ALA A 226 21.15 15.19 -13.65
CA ALA A 226 22.44 15.61 -14.21
C ALA A 226 22.60 17.13 -14.12
#